data_AF-A0A3P3TCA2-F1
#
_entry.id   AF-A0A3P3TCA2-F1
#
_cell.length_a   1.000
_cell.length_b   1.000
_cell.length_c   1.000
_cell.angle_alpha   90.00
_cell.angle_beta   90.00
_cell.angle_gamma   90.00
#
_symmetry.space_group_name_H-M   'P 1'
#
loop_
_entity.id
_entity.type
_entity.pdbx_description
1 polymer ?
#
loop_
_entity_poly.entity_id
_entity_poly.type
_entity_poly.pdbx_seq_one_letter_code
_entity_poly.pdbx_strand_id
1 'polypeptide(L)'
;MQTVFLNKLQQVDTKKKESGNVIIKESEGRWIAGWSTKGPDKIEETWYDGESWEDLLAAFRKGVAEKFSQGFKPELEMQPQLQILSRCYRHTTSQ
;
A
#
# COMPACT_ATOMS: atom_id res chain seq x y z
N MET A 1 10.03 5.30 11.65
CA MET A 1 9.34 5.09 10.36
C MET A 1 10.07 4.06 9.51
N GLN A 2 9.51 2.85 9.42
CA GLN A 2 10.01 1.75 8.59
C GLN A 2 8.98 1.42 7.50
N THR A 3 9.43 1.21 6.26
CA THR A 3 8.56 0.71 5.19
C THR A 3 8.40 -0.80 5.33
N VAL A 4 7.18 -1.27 5.55
CA VAL A 4 6.85 -2.69 5.76
C VAL A 4 6.29 -3.34 4.50
N PHE A 5 5.67 -2.54 3.63
CA PHE A 5 5.16 -2.99 2.35
C PHE A 5 5.37 -1.90 1.29
N LEU A 6 5.76 -2.33 0.09
CA LEU A 6 5.89 -1.47 -1.07
C LEU A 6 5.51 -2.25 -2.32
N ASN A 7 4.52 -1.77 -3.06
CA ASN A 7 4.15 -2.37 -4.34
C ASN A 7 3.86 -1.30 -5.39
N LYS A 8 4.29 -1.53 -6.64
CA LYS A 8 4.07 -0.59 -7.74
C LYS A 8 2.79 -0.93 -8.52
N LEU A 9 1.99 0.09 -8.80
CA LEU A 9 0.92 0.06 -9.78
C LEU A 9 1.27 0.92 -10.99
N GLN A 10 0.84 0.48 -12.17
CA GLN A 10 1.05 1.15 -13.46
C GLN A 10 -0.28 1.29 -14.19
N GLN A 11 -0.53 2.46 -14.76
CA GLN A 11 -1.65 2.69 -15.64
C GLN A 11 -1.28 2.21 -17.04
N VAL A 12 -2.07 1.28 -17.59
CA VAL A 12 -1.75 0.59 -18.86
C VAL A 12 -2.38 1.27 -20.08
N ASP A 13 -3.45 2.06 -19.88
CA ASP A 13 -4.33 2.52 -20.96
C ASP A 13 -4.22 4.02 -21.33
N THR A 14 -3.43 4.81 -20.61
CA THR A 14 -3.27 6.25 -20.88
C THR A 14 -2.02 6.52 -21.74
N LYS A 15 -2.12 7.49 -22.66
CA LYS A 15 -0.99 7.97 -23.50
C LYS A 15 0.24 8.42 -22.68
N LYS A 16 0.09 8.58 -21.36
CA LYS A 16 1.16 8.69 -20.37
C LYS A 16 1.13 7.44 -19.49
N LYS A 17 2.26 6.72 -19.43
CA LYS A 17 2.49 5.69 -18.42
C LYS A 17 2.61 6.35 -17.05
N GLU A 18 1.50 6.50 -16.34
CA GLU A 18 1.51 6.94 -14.95
C GLU A 18 1.75 5.72 -14.05
N SER A 19 2.65 5.88 -13.08
CA SER A 19 2.96 4.83 -12.12
C SER A 19 2.99 5.41 -10.73
N GLY A 20 2.64 4.60 -9.75
CA GLY A 20 2.83 4.96 -8.36
C GLY A 20 2.93 3.74 -7.48
N ASN A 21 3.14 4.01 -6.21
CA ASN A 21 3.52 3.04 -5.22
C ASN A 21 2.44 3.02 -4.15
N VAL A 22 1.99 1.81 -3.82
CA VAL A 22 1.21 1.55 -2.64
C VAL A 22 2.18 1.18 -1.52
N ILE A 23 2.06 1.86 -0.38
CA ILE A 23 3.04 1.82 0.69
C ILE A 23 2.30 1.53 2.00
N ILE A 24 2.85 0.65 2.83
CA ILE A 24 2.52 0.56 4.25
C ILE A 24 3.79 0.78 5.05
N LYS A 25 3.72 1.68 6.03
CA LYS A 25 4.78 2.00 6.98
C LYS A 25 4.31 1.73 8.39
N GLU A 26 5.28 1.41 9.24
CA GLU A 26 5.12 1.37 10.69
C GLU A 26 5.98 2.47 11.31
N SER A 27 5.42 3.15 12.31
CA SER A 27 6.15 4.14 13.11
C SER A 27 5.58 4.16 14.52
N GLU A 28 6.40 3.74 15.48
CA GLU A 28 6.10 3.83 16.91
C GLU A 28 4.77 3.14 17.27
N GLY A 29 4.53 1.95 16.69
CA GLY A 29 3.30 1.17 16.90
C GLY A 29 2.11 1.64 16.07
N ARG A 30 2.27 2.73 15.30
CA ARG A 30 1.26 3.25 14.39
C ARG A 30 1.53 2.81 12.96
N TRP A 31 0.47 2.43 12.27
CA TRP A 31 0.50 2.03 10.88
C TRP A 31 -0.02 3.12 9.98
N ILE A 32 0.68 3.32 8.86
CA ILE A 32 0.35 4.31 7.85
C ILE A 32 0.27 3.61 6.50
N ALA A 33 -0.87 3.70 5.82
CA ALA A 33 -1.05 3.17 4.47
C ALA A 33 -1.39 4.30 3.50
N GLY A 34 -0.88 4.21 2.27
CA GLY A 34 -1.19 5.23 1.29
C GLY A 34 -0.54 5.00 -0.07
N TRP A 35 -0.65 6.04 -0.88
CA TRP A 35 -0.21 6.06 -2.27
C TRP A 35 0.80 7.18 -2.54
N SER A 36 1.72 6.91 -3.47
CA SER A 36 2.69 7.90 -3.93
C SER A 36 3.18 7.66 -5.35
N THR A 37 3.07 8.69 -6.19
CA THR A 37 3.63 8.71 -7.55
C THR A 37 5.12 9.07 -7.54
N LYS A 38 5.60 9.72 -6.48
CA LYS A 38 6.98 10.22 -6.37
C LYS A 38 7.98 9.26 -5.70
N GLY A 39 7.49 8.19 -5.09
CA GLY A 39 8.32 7.15 -4.48
C GLY A 39 7.91 6.79 -3.04
N PRO A 40 8.56 5.80 -2.42
CA PRO A 40 8.18 5.28 -1.10
C PRO A 40 8.40 6.26 0.06
N ASP A 41 9.23 7.27 -0.13
CA ASP A 41 9.62 8.19 0.94
C ASP A 41 8.47 9.09 1.38
N LYS A 42 7.74 9.64 0.40
CA LYS A 42 6.61 10.54 0.64
C LYS A 42 5.30 9.85 0.32
N ILE A 43 4.36 9.84 1.26
CA ILE A 43 2.96 9.45 1.00
C ILE A 43 2.24 10.71 0.50
N GLU A 44 1.72 10.68 -0.71
CA GLU A 44 0.97 11.81 -1.30
C GLU A 44 -0.51 11.74 -0.93
N GLU A 45 -1.04 10.53 -0.83
CA GLU A 45 -2.43 10.27 -0.45
C GLU A 45 -2.43 9.24 0.66
N THR A 46 -2.77 9.68 1.88
CA THR A 46 -2.88 8.80 3.05
C THR A 46 -4.27 8.17 3.08
N TRP A 47 -4.33 6.84 3.10
CA TRP A 47 -5.56 6.08 3.22
C TRP A 47 -5.86 5.68 4.66
N TYR A 48 -4.81 5.48 5.47
CA TYR A 48 -4.91 5.09 6.86
C TYR A 48 -3.73 5.61 7.68
N ASP A 49 -4.01 5.96 8.94
CA ASP A 49 -3.04 6.42 9.94
C ASP A 49 -3.55 6.08 11.36
N GLY A 50 -3.14 4.94 11.92
CA GLY A 50 -3.69 4.44 13.18
C GLY A 50 -3.05 3.13 13.66
N GLU A 51 -3.51 2.61 14.79
CA GLU A 51 -2.88 1.45 15.46
C GLU A 51 -3.52 0.11 15.06
N SER A 52 -4.74 0.13 14.49
CA SER A 52 -5.49 -1.07 14.13
C SER A 52 -5.08 -1.60 12.77
N TRP A 53 -4.51 -2.81 12.78
CA TRP A 53 -4.12 -3.51 11.56
C TRP A 53 -5.33 -3.90 10.70
N GLU A 54 -6.45 -4.25 11.32
CA GLU A 54 -7.66 -4.65 10.59
C GLU A 54 -8.26 -3.46 9.82
N ASP A 55 -8.33 -2.30 10.47
CA ASP A 55 -8.76 -1.06 9.83
C ASP A 55 -7.78 -0.61 8.73
N LEU A 56 -6.47 -0.79 8.96
CA LEU A 56 -5.48 -0.58 7.91
C LEU A 56 -5.77 -1.44 6.69
N LEU A 57 -6.01 -2.74 6.87
CA LEU A 57 -6.27 -3.64 5.74
C LEU A 57 -7.55 -3.25 4.99
N ALA A 58 -8.59 -2.84 5.71
CA ALA A 58 -9.83 -2.37 5.10
C ALA A 58 -9.61 -1.11 4.27
N ALA A 59 -8.94 -0.10 4.84
CA ALA A 59 -8.62 1.15 4.15
C ALA A 59 -7.66 0.94 2.97
N PHE A 60 -6.66 0.07 3.12
CA PHE A 60 -5.74 -0.30 2.06
C PHE A 60 -6.47 -0.97 0.88
N ARG A 61 -7.34 -1.94 1.14
CA ARG A 61 -8.11 -2.62 0.09
C ARG A 61 -9.01 -1.63 -0.66
N LYS A 62 -9.65 -0.73 0.07
CA LYS A 62 -10.47 0.34 -0.51
C LYS A 62 -9.63 1.23 -1.43
N GLY A 63 -8.51 1.76 -0.94
CA GLY A 63 -7.62 2.62 -1.72
C GLY A 63 -7.07 1.93 -2.98
N VAL A 64 -6.65 0.67 -2.87
CA VAL A 64 -6.20 -0.12 -4.04
C VAL A 64 -7.34 -0.33 -5.05
N ALA A 65 -8.55 -0.66 -4.59
CA ALA A 65 -9.71 -0.83 -5.46
C ALA A 65 -10.08 0.48 -6.19
N GLU A 66 -9.93 1.62 -5.52
CA GLU A 66 -10.12 2.94 -6.14
C GLU A 66 -9.07 3.21 -7.22
N LYS A 67 -7.79 2.86 -7.00
CA LYS A 67 -6.75 2.97 -8.04
C LYS A 67 -7.01 2.01 -9.20
N PHE A 68 -7.46 0.79 -8.92
CA PHE A 68 -7.84 -0.16 -9.97
C PHE A 68 -9.00 0.37 -10.83
N SER A 69 -9.98 1.02 -10.21
CA SER A 69 -11.09 1.68 -10.92
C SER A 69 -10.61 2.86 -11.79
N GLN A 70 -9.48 3.48 -11.44
CA GLN A 70 -8.81 4.52 -12.24
C GLN A 70 -7.93 3.94 -13.37
N GLY A 71 -7.92 2.61 -13.55
CA GLY A 71 -7.17 1.94 -14.61
C GLY A 71 -5.72 1.59 -14.25
N PHE A 72 -5.33 1.77 -12.98
CA PHE A 72 -4.05 1.25 -12.50
C PHE A 72 -4.11 -0.27 -12.36
N LYS A 73 -3.09 -0.95 -12.86
CA LYS A 73 -2.90 -2.39 -12.71
C LYS A 73 -1.60 -2.63 -11.95
N PRO A 74 -1.52 -3.70 -11.15
CA PRO A 74 -0.29 -3.99 -10.45
C PRO A 74 0.79 -4.45 -11.43
N GLU A 75 2.04 -4.01 -11.22
CA GLU A 75 3.18 -4.45 -12.04
C GLU A 75 3.49 -5.94 -11.83
N LEU A 76 3.15 -6.46 -10.63
CA LEU A 76 3.28 -7.88 -10.25
C LEU A 76 1.92 -8.42 -9.77
N GLU A 77 1.67 -9.71 -9.99
CA GLU A 77 0.42 -10.37 -9.59
C GLU A 77 0.15 -10.16 -8.08
N MET A 78 -0.95 -9.48 -7.75
CA MET A 78 -1.27 -9.05 -6.37
C MET A 78 -1.80 -10.17 -5.47
N GLN A 79 -2.23 -11.30 -6.06
CA GLN A 79 -2.84 -12.41 -5.31
C GLN A 79 -1.91 -13.00 -4.21
N PRO A 80 -0.59 -13.16 -4.40
CA PRO A 80 0.32 -13.52 -3.30
C PRO A 80 0.58 -12.40 -2.28
N GLN A 81 0.31 -11.14 -2.58
CA GLN A 81 0.72 -9.98 -1.75
C GLN A 81 -0.17 -9.79 -0.50
N LEU A 82 -1.44 -10.21 -0.52
CA LEU A 82 -2.27 -10.17 0.69
C LEU A 82 -1.75 -11.13 1.79
N GLN A 83 -1.19 -12.27 1.40
CA GLN A 83 -0.56 -13.19 2.36
C GLN A 83 0.74 -12.62 2.93
N ILE A 84 1.46 -11.82 2.13
CA ILE A 84 2.66 -11.10 2.59
C ILE A 84 2.28 -10.07 3.66
N LEU A 85 1.17 -9.34 3.48
CA LEU A 85 0.66 -8.43 4.51
C LEU A 85 0.34 -9.16 5.83
N SER A 86 -0.34 -10.30 5.77
CA SER A 86 -0.60 -11.13 6.96
C SER A 86 0.67 -11.67 7.62
N ARG A 87 1.74 -11.88 6.85
CA ARG A 87 3.06 -12.29 7.37
C ARG A 87 3.80 -11.13 8.02
N CYS A 88 3.73 -9.93 7.45
CA CYS A 88 4.36 -8.73 8.01
C CYS A 88 3.79 -8.40 9.40
N TYR A 89 2.47 -8.49 9.58
CA TYR A 89 1.83 -8.28 10.89
C TYR A 89 2.35 -9.23 11.98
N ARG A 90 2.50 -10.52 11.67
CA ARG A 90 3.01 -11.51 12.64
C ARG A 90 4.45 -11.25 13.11
N HIS A 91 5.27 -10.63 12.26
CA HIS A 91 6.66 -10.31 12.62
C HIS A 91 6.77 -9.05 13.48
N THR A 92 5.85 -8.09 13.37
CA THR A 92 5.89 -6.84 14.14
C THR A 92 5.36 -6.98 15.58
N THR A 93 4.48 -7.94 15.85
CA THR A 93 3.89 -8.15 17.19
C THR A 93 4.68 -9.16 18.05
N SER A 94 5.71 -9.80 17.50
CA SER A 94 6.48 -10.86 18.18
C SER A 94 7.85 -10.42 18.70
N GLN A 95 8.13 -9.12 18.78
CA GLN A 95 9.33 -8.55 19.42
C GLN A 95 8.96 -7.76 20.66
#